data_AF-A0A835ZBV8-F1
#
_entry.id   AF-A0A835ZBV8-F1
#
_cell.length_a   1.000
_cell.length_b   1.000
_cell.length_c   1.000
_cell.angle_alpha   90.00
_cell.angle_beta   90.00
_cell.angle_gamma   90.00
#
_symmetry.space_group_name_H-M   'P 1'
#
loop_
_entity.id
_entity.type
_entity.pdbx_description
1 polymer ?
#
loop_
_entity_poly.entity_id
_entity_poly.type
_entity_poly.pdbx_seq_one_letter_code
_entity_poly.pdbx_strand_id
1 'polypeptide(L)'
;MIQDAEGIPLDQQRLCWHGTALEGCRTVSDYNMKFCPELCEPTLQLVLMLRGGGCVTGGRFADVADASSISRMAFDDDAPKWRVACPGLNAEGVCSTTWCRARGEMVIHEVGMGAFTLGDACACPLCRRPFTPVTCAFHDCVWMFEGVKAGGGAALGSVWREAGDAYERFNTGAEGESGGSMVEWERLVLVAKYRGHVRVPDAGTAAARSVAGEPAAPAGGSGAQVDDCAVCLEPLHSRIWEPAETPCGHVYHEACLKAWRRSSSAASATCPTCRADL
;
A
#
# COMPACT_ATOMS: atom_id res chain seq x y z
N MET A 1 -11.22 -0.33 -15.96
CA MET A 1 -10.42 0.53 -15.06
C MET A 1 -9.57 1.47 -15.92
N ILE A 2 -9.08 2.62 -15.45
CA ILE A 2 -8.24 3.54 -16.27
C ILE A 2 -6.96 2.83 -16.74
N GLN A 3 -6.41 1.94 -15.91
CA GLN A 3 -5.27 1.09 -16.27
C GLN A 3 -5.55 0.21 -17.51
N ASP A 4 -6.74 -0.35 -17.62
CA ASP A 4 -7.12 -1.21 -18.77
C ASP A 4 -7.39 -0.40 -20.03
N ALA A 5 -7.88 0.82 -19.88
CA ALA A 5 -8.25 1.69 -20.99
C ALA A 5 -7.02 2.40 -21.59
N GLU A 6 -6.11 2.87 -20.74
CA GLU A 6 -4.98 3.71 -21.15
C GLU A 6 -3.63 2.99 -21.09
N GLY A 7 -3.58 1.77 -20.52
CA GLY A 7 -2.34 1.00 -20.38
C GLY A 7 -1.31 1.61 -19.42
N ILE A 8 -1.71 2.64 -18.66
CA ILE A 8 -0.84 3.36 -17.73
C ILE A 8 -0.77 2.58 -16.40
N PRO A 9 0.41 2.21 -15.89
CA PRO A 9 0.55 1.58 -14.57
C PRO A 9 -0.03 2.43 -13.43
N LEU A 10 -0.64 1.80 -12.42
CA LEU A 10 -1.31 2.51 -11.30
C LEU A 10 -0.41 3.48 -10.54
N ASP A 11 0.88 3.16 -10.41
CA ASP A 11 1.91 4.00 -9.80
C ASP A 11 2.19 5.29 -10.61
N GLN A 12 1.73 5.35 -11.85
CA GLN A 12 1.86 6.49 -12.75
C GLN A 12 0.55 7.28 -12.91
N GLN A 13 -0.56 6.79 -12.35
CA GLN A 13 -1.86 7.46 -12.43
C GLN A 13 -2.05 8.36 -11.22
N ARG A 14 -2.11 9.68 -11.45
CA ARG A 14 -2.60 10.64 -10.46
C ARG A 14 -3.90 11.23 -10.95
N LEU A 15 -4.99 10.92 -10.25
CA LEU A 15 -6.31 11.49 -10.52
C LEU A 15 -6.48 12.76 -9.69
N CYS A 16 -6.94 13.83 -10.32
CA CYS A 16 -7.21 15.11 -9.69
C CYS A 16 -8.68 15.51 -9.87
N TRP A 17 -9.29 16.01 -8.80
CA TRP A 17 -10.62 16.62 -8.77
C TRP A 17 -10.48 18.10 -8.38
N HIS A 18 -10.90 19.03 -9.25
CA HIS A 18 -10.70 20.49 -9.07
C HIS A 18 -9.28 20.89 -8.63
N GLY A 19 -8.26 20.25 -9.21
CA GLY A 19 -6.85 20.51 -8.88
C GLY A 19 -6.35 19.89 -7.57
N THR A 20 -7.19 19.14 -6.85
CA THR A 20 -6.81 18.36 -5.67
C THR A 20 -6.57 16.91 -6.07
N ALA A 21 -5.39 16.35 -5.76
CA ALA A 21 -5.08 14.95 -6.03
C ALA A 21 -5.92 14.02 -5.13
N LEU A 22 -6.48 12.97 -5.72
CA LEU A 22 -7.24 11.94 -5.03
C LEU A 22 -6.29 10.89 -4.43
N GLU A 23 -6.47 10.61 -3.16
CA GLU A 23 -5.79 9.57 -2.37
C GLU A 23 -6.60 8.26 -2.41
N GLY A 24 -5.91 7.11 -2.59
CA GLY A 24 -6.55 5.80 -2.76
C GLY A 24 -7.28 5.23 -1.53
N CYS A 25 -7.06 5.82 -0.36
CA CYS A 25 -7.72 5.44 0.90
C CYS A 25 -9.03 6.20 1.16
N ARG A 26 -9.40 7.15 0.29
CA ARG A 26 -10.61 7.95 0.43
C ARG A 26 -11.66 7.55 -0.61
N THR A 27 -12.90 7.47 -0.16
CA THR A 27 -14.05 7.20 -1.00
C THR A 27 -14.42 8.44 -1.81
N VAL A 28 -15.17 8.25 -2.91
CA VAL A 28 -15.72 9.35 -3.72
C VAL A 28 -16.54 10.34 -2.88
N SER A 29 -17.23 9.83 -1.85
CA SER A 29 -18.01 10.63 -0.89
C SER A 29 -17.14 11.58 -0.06
N ASP A 30 -15.90 11.21 0.23
CA ASP A 30 -14.97 12.00 1.06
C ASP A 30 -14.48 13.28 0.36
N TYR A 31 -14.58 13.32 -0.98
CA TYR A 31 -14.27 14.52 -1.79
C TYR A 31 -15.50 15.38 -2.06
N ASN A 32 -16.64 15.08 -1.42
CA ASN A 32 -17.92 15.76 -1.62
C ASN A 32 -18.29 15.85 -3.11
N MET A 33 -17.94 14.82 -3.89
CA MET A 33 -18.32 14.68 -5.29
C MET A 33 -19.83 14.42 -5.34
N LYS A 34 -20.61 15.49 -5.41
CA LYS A 34 -22.06 15.41 -5.56
C LYS A 34 -22.40 15.16 -7.02
N PHE A 35 -23.18 14.12 -7.26
CA PHE A 35 -23.84 13.90 -8.54
C PHE A 35 -24.94 14.96 -8.66
N CYS A 36 -24.66 16.07 -9.36
CA CYS A 36 -25.67 17.07 -9.69
C CYS A 36 -26.25 16.73 -11.07
N PRO A 37 -27.48 16.18 -11.16
CA PRO A 37 -28.09 15.82 -12.44
C PRO A 37 -28.35 17.01 -13.37
N GLU A 38 -28.23 18.24 -12.86
CA GLU A 38 -28.51 19.49 -13.58
C GLU A 38 -27.24 20.29 -13.95
N LEU A 39 -26.05 19.89 -13.46
CA LEU A 39 -24.79 20.61 -13.68
C LEU A 39 -23.64 19.60 -13.88
N CYS A 40 -23.22 19.45 -15.14
CA CYS A 40 -22.00 18.79 -15.66
C CYS A 40 -21.56 17.47 -14.99
N GLU A 41 -21.38 16.44 -15.82
CA GLU A 41 -20.69 15.21 -15.43
C GLU A 41 -19.37 15.52 -14.68
N PRO A 42 -19.10 14.87 -13.53
CA PRO A 42 -17.89 15.13 -12.78
C PRO A 42 -16.66 14.77 -13.63
N THR A 43 -15.90 15.78 -14.06
CA THR A 43 -14.68 15.60 -14.85
C THR A 43 -13.47 15.36 -13.95
N LEU A 44 -12.89 14.15 -14.01
CA LEU A 44 -11.60 13.83 -13.39
C LEU A 44 -10.45 14.12 -14.35
N GLN A 45 -9.35 14.68 -13.85
CA GLN A 45 -8.14 14.93 -14.64
C GLN A 45 -7.10 13.86 -14.31
N LEU A 46 -6.63 13.12 -15.33
CA LEU A 46 -5.48 12.24 -15.23
C LEU A 46 -4.20 13.04 -15.56
N VAL A 47 -3.32 13.17 -14.58
CA VAL A 47 -2.04 13.88 -14.75
C VAL A 47 -0.91 12.87 -14.84
N LEU A 48 -0.15 12.92 -15.95
CA LEU A 48 1.06 12.13 -16.16
C LEU A 48 2.28 12.97 -15.80
N MET A 49 3.09 12.50 -14.85
CA MET A 49 4.34 13.18 -14.48
C MET A 49 5.51 12.59 -15.26
N LEU A 50 6.35 13.47 -15.82
CA LEU A 50 7.62 13.08 -16.43
C LEU A 50 8.61 12.66 -15.34
N ARG A 51 9.34 11.56 -15.53
CA ARG A 51 10.51 11.21 -14.70
C ARG A 51 11.62 12.22 -14.98
N GLY A 52 12.01 12.99 -13.96
CA GLY A 52 13.04 14.02 -14.11
C GLY A 52 12.82 15.20 -13.19
N GLY A 53 13.10 15.00 -11.91
CA GLY A 53 13.20 16.05 -10.90
C GLY A 53 13.86 15.39 -9.71
N GLY A 54 15.08 15.79 -9.35
CA GLY A 54 15.81 15.23 -8.23
C GLY A 54 15.09 15.56 -6.92
N CYS A 55 14.02 14.83 -6.61
CA CYS A 55 13.53 14.75 -5.24
C CYS A 55 14.56 13.92 -4.48
N VAL A 56 14.93 14.41 -3.30
CA VAL A 56 15.85 13.72 -2.40
C VAL A 56 15.11 12.46 -1.94
N THR A 57 15.38 11.31 -2.58
CA THR A 57 14.72 10.01 -2.28
C THR A 57 15.34 9.31 -1.06
N GLY A 58 16.10 10.07 -0.27
CA GLY A 58 16.98 9.60 0.77
C GLY A 58 17.10 10.60 1.90
N GLY A 59 17.62 10.13 3.02
CA GLY A 59 17.82 10.90 4.23
C GLY A 59 18.03 10.01 5.44
N ARG A 60 18.20 10.67 6.59
CA ARG A 60 18.38 9.99 7.86
C ARG A 60 17.07 9.35 8.32
N PHE A 61 17.06 8.03 8.45
CA PHE A 61 15.89 7.25 8.86
C PHE A 61 16.34 6.03 9.67
N ALA A 62 15.41 5.41 10.41
CA ALA A 62 15.67 4.17 11.13
C ALA A 62 16.25 3.08 10.21
N ASP A 63 17.12 2.24 10.74
CA ASP A 63 17.69 1.12 10.00
C ASP A 63 16.67 -0.01 9.83
N VAL A 64 15.82 0.11 8.81
CA VAL A 64 14.79 -0.90 8.51
C VAL A 64 15.36 -2.25 8.07
N ALA A 65 16.67 -2.32 7.76
CA ALA A 65 17.34 -3.59 7.49
C ALA A 65 17.59 -4.39 8.76
N ASP A 66 17.64 -3.74 9.92
CA ASP A 66 17.74 -4.40 11.22
C ASP A 66 16.35 -4.73 11.77
N ALA A 67 15.78 -5.85 11.31
CA ALA A 67 14.50 -6.33 11.80
C ALA A 67 14.52 -6.73 13.30
N SER A 68 15.70 -6.86 13.93
CA SER A 68 15.80 -7.12 15.37
C SER A 68 15.51 -5.87 16.21
N SER A 69 15.55 -4.69 15.60
CA SER A 69 15.22 -3.41 16.24
C SER A 69 13.72 -3.13 16.36
N ILE A 70 12.86 -4.04 15.90
CA ILE A 70 11.40 -3.84 15.92
C ILE A 70 10.87 -3.99 17.34
N SER A 71 10.24 -2.93 17.85
CA SER A 71 9.47 -2.97 19.09
C SER A 71 7.99 -3.15 18.81
N ARG A 72 7.32 -3.96 19.63
CA ARG A 72 5.86 -4.19 19.54
C ARG A 72 5.16 -3.37 20.60
N MET A 73 4.24 -2.52 20.18
CA MET A 73 3.44 -1.66 21.06
C MET A 73 1.96 -2.07 20.99
N ALA A 74 1.28 -2.04 22.13
CA ALA A 74 -0.17 -2.22 22.18
C ALA A 74 -0.87 -0.90 21.86
N PHE A 75 -2.06 -0.99 21.26
CA PHE A 75 -2.95 0.16 21.10
C PHE A 75 -3.61 0.53 22.42
N ASP A 76 -3.86 1.82 22.61
CA ASP A 76 -4.44 2.40 23.81
C ASP A 76 -5.53 3.40 23.41
N ASP A 77 -6.70 3.31 24.03
CA ASP A 77 -7.84 4.20 23.79
C ASP A 77 -7.57 5.63 24.30
N ASP A 78 -6.64 5.79 25.26
CA ASP A 78 -6.21 7.08 25.79
C ASP A 78 -5.07 7.73 24.97
N ALA A 79 -4.69 7.12 23.83
CA ALA A 79 -3.62 7.64 22.99
C ALA A 79 -3.94 9.06 22.48
N PRO A 80 -2.95 9.98 22.48
CA PRO A 80 -3.17 11.33 22.01
C PRO A 80 -3.50 11.34 20.51
N LYS A 81 -4.29 12.32 20.07
CA LYS A 81 -4.79 12.44 18.68
C LYS A 81 -3.70 12.46 17.59
N TRP A 82 -2.44 12.69 17.94
CA TRP A 82 -1.31 12.66 17.02
C TRP A 82 -0.56 11.32 16.97
N ARG A 83 -1.01 10.32 17.74
CA ARG A 83 -0.52 8.94 17.78
C ARG A 83 -1.59 7.94 17.28
N VAL A 84 -2.53 8.40 16.46
CA VAL A 84 -3.48 7.52 15.76
C VAL A 84 -2.75 6.87 14.59
N ALA A 85 -2.91 5.56 14.44
CA ALA A 85 -2.33 4.77 13.36
C ALA A 85 -3.43 4.02 12.61
N CYS A 86 -3.11 3.57 11.39
CA CYS A 86 -3.99 2.81 10.52
C CYS A 86 -3.39 1.43 10.18
N PRO A 87 -4.19 0.46 9.72
CA PRO A 87 -3.67 -0.74 9.09
C PRO A 87 -2.76 -0.40 7.89
N GLY A 88 -1.63 -1.09 7.77
CA GLY A 88 -0.59 -0.84 6.79
C GLY A 88 0.63 -0.12 7.37
N LEU A 89 1.20 0.77 6.57
CA LEU A 89 2.39 1.54 6.91
C LEU A 89 2.02 2.85 7.63
N ASN A 90 2.76 3.16 8.68
CA ASN A 90 2.65 4.39 9.43
C ASN A 90 4.04 5.04 9.55
N ALA A 91 4.17 6.30 9.15
CA ALA A 91 5.43 7.04 9.20
C ALA A 91 5.44 7.96 10.43
N GLU A 92 6.53 7.95 11.20
CA GLU A 92 6.64 8.77 12.41
C GLU A 92 7.70 9.86 12.26
N GLY A 93 7.42 11.03 12.82
CA GLY A 93 8.38 12.13 12.90
C GLY A 93 7.95 13.20 13.88
N VAL A 94 8.80 14.19 14.10
CA VAL A 94 8.54 15.23 15.11
C VAL A 94 7.83 16.43 14.48
N CYS A 95 6.72 16.86 15.07
CA CYS A 95 6.08 18.10 14.63
C CYS A 95 6.85 19.33 15.12
N SER A 96 7.37 20.16 14.22
CA SER A 96 8.09 21.40 14.56
C SER A 96 7.20 22.64 14.65
N THR A 97 5.89 22.51 14.37
CA THR A 97 4.98 23.65 14.24
C THR A 97 4.70 24.30 15.59
N THR A 98 5.07 25.56 15.76
CA THR A 98 5.08 26.26 17.06
C THR A 98 3.72 26.37 17.74
N TRP A 99 2.63 26.45 16.96
CA TRP A 99 1.26 26.56 17.45
C TRP A 99 0.51 25.22 17.51
N CYS A 100 1.14 24.13 17.09
CA CYS A 100 0.52 22.81 17.12
C CYS A 100 0.59 22.24 18.54
N ARG A 101 -0.49 21.60 19.01
CA ARG A 101 -0.49 20.89 20.30
C ARG A 101 0.51 19.73 20.34
N ALA A 102 0.84 19.15 19.18
CA ALA A 102 1.82 18.09 19.06
C ALA A 102 3.25 18.61 18.83
N ARG A 103 3.53 19.90 19.06
CA ARG A 103 4.87 20.47 18.86
C ARG A 103 5.90 19.76 19.73
N GLY A 104 6.97 19.27 19.11
CA GLY A 104 8.04 18.53 19.80
C GLY A 104 7.70 17.06 20.05
N GLU A 105 6.45 16.66 19.80
CA GLU A 105 6.00 15.28 19.98
C GLU A 105 6.23 14.45 18.71
N MET A 106 6.43 13.14 18.91
CA MET A 106 6.45 12.17 17.83
C MET A 106 5.02 11.95 17.31
N VAL A 107 4.75 12.39 16.09
CA VAL A 107 3.45 12.26 15.44
C VAL A 107 3.46 11.15 14.40
N ILE A 108 2.29 10.54 14.17
CA ILE A 108 2.08 9.50 13.17
C ILE A 108 1.40 10.11 11.95
N HIS A 109 1.93 9.81 10.77
CA HIS A 109 1.29 10.02 9.49
C HIS A 109 0.85 8.65 8.95
N GLU A 110 -0.46 8.51 8.78
CA GLU A 110 -1.12 7.31 8.27
C GLU A 110 -0.88 7.18 6.75
N VAL A 111 0.07 6.32 6.36
CA VAL A 111 0.34 6.05 4.93
C VAL A 111 -0.63 4.99 4.41
N GLY A 112 -0.90 3.96 5.20
CA GLY A 112 -1.80 2.86 4.87
C GLY A 112 -1.17 1.80 3.98
N MET A 113 -1.99 1.14 3.16
CA MET A 113 -1.53 0.14 2.19
C MET A 113 -0.98 0.81 0.94
N GLY A 114 0.11 0.27 0.38
CA GLY A 114 0.76 0.81 -0.81
C GLY A 114 2.27 0.93 -0.64
N ALA A 115 2.89 1.71 -1.51
CA ALA A 115 4.32 2.01 -1.47
C ALA A 115 4.56 3.41 -0.92
N PHE A 116 5.64 3.57 -0.16
CA PHE A 116 6.12 4.82 0.39
C PHE A 116 7.61 4.94 0.13
N THR A 117 8.02 6.03 -0.48
CA THR A 117 9.43 6.35 -0.71
C THR A 117 9.87 7.37 0.34
N LEU A 118 11.04 7.16 0.94
CA LEU A 118 11.65 8.14 1.82
C LEU A 118 11.88 9.45 1.04
N GLY A 119 11.16 10.51 1.38
CA GLY A 119 11.07 11.73 0.58
C GLY A 119 9.63 12.10 0.21
N ASP A 120 8.70 11.15 0.29
CA ASP A 120 7.27 11.40 0.20
C ASP A 120 6.81 12.31 1.35
N ALA A 121 5.86 13.19 1.03
CA ALA A 121 5.40 14.19 1.97
C ALA A 121 4.62 13.56 3.13
N CYS A 122 5.15 13.68 4.35
CA CYS A 122 4.45 13.34 5.58
C CYS A 122 3.90 14.62 6.22
N ALA A 123 2.68 14.56 6.75
CA ALA A 123 2.02 15.70 7.37
C ALA A 123 1.50 15.36 8.76
N CYS A 124 1.66 16.30 9.70
CA CYS A 124 1.16 16.15 11.06
C CYS A 124 -0.38 16.03 11.02
N PRO A 125 -0.98 15.05 11.73
CA PRO A 125 -2.42 14.82 11.71
C PRO A 125 -3.22 15.99 12.29
N LEU A 126 -2.62 16.77 13.20
CA LEU A 126 -3.27 17.93 13.81
C LEU A 126 -3.16 19.21 12.99
N CYS A 127 -1.92 19.65 12.69
CA CYS A 127 -1.70 20.95 12.03
C CYS A 127 -1.58 20.86 10.51
N ARG A 128 -1.52 19.65 9.95
CA ARG A 128 -1.31 19.36 8.51
C ARG A 128 -0.02 19.95 7.93
N ARG A 129 0.88 20.47 8.75
CA ARG A 129 2.20 20.93 8.31
C ARG A 129 3.12 19.75 8.03
N PRO A 130 3.99 19.86 7.02
CA PRO A 130 4.90 18.79 6.68
C PRO A 130 5.92 18.56 7.81
N PHE A 131 6.33 17.32 7.97
CA PHE A 131 7.45 16.94 8.82
C PHE A 131 8.32 15.90 8.11
N THR A 132 9.58 15.79 8.53
CA THR A 132 10.49 14.75 8.03
C THR A 132 10.32 13.49 8.88
N PRO A 133 9.92 12.35 8.28
CA PRO A 133 9.79 11.12 9.03
C PRO A 133 11.18 10.59 9.42
N VAL A 134 11.29 10.02 10.61
CA VAL A 134 12.54 9.48 11.18
C VAL A 134 12.46 7.97 11.40
N THR A 135 11.25 7.40 11.47
CA THR A 135 11.04 5.95 11.54
C THR A 135 9.67 5.59 10.95
N CYS A 136 9.37 4.29 10.88
CA CYS A 136 8.08 3.74 10.48
C CYS A 136 7.65 2.61 11.41
N ALA A 137 6.37 2.27 11.28
CA ALA A 137 5.78 1.10 11.88
C ALA A 137 4.76 0.46 10.94
N PHE A 138 4.49 -0.81 11.20
CA PHE A 138 3.54 -1.63 10.46
C PHE A 138 2.49 -2.20 11.41
N HIS A 139 1.25 -2.29 10.95
CA HIS A 139 0.13 -2.84 11.71
C HIS A 139 -0.85 -3.54 10.77
N ASP A 140 -1.26 -4.76 11.11
CA ASP A 140 -2.24 -5.58 10.37
C ASP A 140 -1.98 -5.64 8.86
N CYS A 141 -0.74 -5.93 8.48
CA CYS A 141 -0.32 -5.94 7.09
C CYS A 141 0.83 -6.92 6.83
N VAL A 142 1.10 -7.21 5.56
CA VAL A 142 2.38 -7.75 5.13
C VAL A 142 3.22 -6.66 4.49
N TRP A 143 4.51 -6.66 4.77
CA TRP A 143 5.39 -5.57 4.35
C TRP A 143 6.75 -6.07 3.86
N MET A 144 7.39 -5.26 3.02
CA MET A 144 8.77 -5.44 2.61
C MET A 144 9.42 -4.06 2.41
N PHE A 145 10.75 -4.03 2.34
CA PHE A 145 11.48 -2.84 1.93
C PHE A 145 12.48 -3.13 0.83
N GLU A 146 12.80 -2.10 0.06
CA GLU A 146 13.96 -2.04 -0.82
C GLU A 146 14.70 -0.72 -0.59
N GLY A 147 16.03 -0.77 -0.49
CA GLY A 147 16.80 0.46 -0.27
C GLY A 147 18.27 0.35 -0.59
N VAL A 148 18.92 1.51 -0.61
CA VAL A 148 20.37 1.69 -0.81
C VAL A 148 20.83 2.63 0.31
N LYS A 149 21.79 2.17 1.12
CA LYS A 149 22.41 3.03 2.15
C LYS A 149 23.46 3.94 1.51
N ALA A 150 23.61 5.14 2.07
CA ALA A 150 24.55 6.12 1.57
C ALA A 150 26.00 5.63 1.63
N GLY A 151 26.79 6.02 0.63
CA GLY A 151 28.21 5.66 0.54
C GLY A 151 28.50 4.48 -0.40
N GLY A 152 27.64 4.26 -1.41
CA GLY A 152 27.87 3.24 -2.45
C GLY A 152 27.54 1.82 -2.03
N GLY A 153 26.64 1.64 -1.06
CA GLY A 153 26.18 0.33 -0.63
C GLY A 153 25.42 -0.42 -1.74
N ALA A 154 25.48 -1.75 -1.73
CA ALA A 154 24.64 -2.57 -2.61
C ALA A 154 23.15 -2.37 -2.28
N ALA A 155 22.29 -2.60 -3.26
CA ALA A 155 20.84 -2.63 -3.04
C ALA A 155 20.46 -3.75 -2.05
N LEU A 156 19.71 -3.36 -1.03
CA LEU A 156 19.19 -4.21 0.04
C LEU A 156 17.69 -4.38 -0.17
N GLY A 157 17.17 -5.57 0.13
CA GLY A 157 15.75 -5.79 0.23
C GLY A 157 15.43 -6.85 1.28
N SER A 158 14.27 -6.71 1.92
CA SER A 158 13.73 -7.78 2.75
C SER A 158 12.89 -8.73 1.91
N VAL A 159 12.73 -9.96 2.41
CA VAL A 159 11.55 -10.75 2.05
C VAL A 159 10.28 -10.08 2.61
N TRP A 160 9.12 -10.49 2.10
CA TRP A 160 7.85 -10.14 2.73
C TRP A 160 7.79 -10.67 4.16
N ARG A 161 7.34 -9.83 5.08
CA ARG A 161 7.15 -10.12 6.51
C ARG A 161 5.72 -9.79 6.89
N GLU A 162 5.23 -10.42 7.95
CA GLU A 162 3.90 -10.16 8.49
C GLU A 162 4.00 -9.31 9.75
N ALA A 163 3.23 -8.23 9.80
CA ALA A 163 2.97 -7.44 11.00
C ALA A 163 1.59 -7.85 11.53
N GLY A 164 1.55 -8.23 12.80
CA GLY A 164 0.33 -8.71 13.45
C GLY A 164 -0.63 -7.60 13.86
N ASP A 165 -1.36 -7.86 14.94
CA ASP A 165 -2.30 -6.93 15.57
C ASP A 165 -1.62 -5.82 16.40
N ALA A 166 -0.37 -6.03 16.80
CA ALA A 166 0.44 -5.02 17.47
C ALA A 166 0.94 -3.93 16.49
N TYR A 167 1.32 -2.78 17.04
CA TYR A 167 2.02 -1.73 16.31
C TYR A 167 3.53 -2.03 16.32
N GLU A 168 4.06 -2.51 15.20
CA GLU A 168 5.44 -2.99 15.06
C GLU A 168 6.33 -1.88 14.49
N ARG A 169 7.05 -1.18 15.38
CA ARG A 169 7.81 0.04 15.07
C ARG A 169 9.31 -0.23 15.04
N PHE A 170 10.02 0.33 14.07
CA PHE A 170 11.49 0.32 14.04
C PHE A 170 12.08 1.31 15.05
N ASN A 171 13.00 0.84 15.89
CA ASN A 171 13.70 1.69 16.83
C ASN A 171 14.76 2.56 16.12
N THR A 172 14.91 3.79 16.60
CA THR A 172 15.92 4.75 16.14
C THR A 172 17.20 4.67 16.97
N GLY A 173 17.19 3.92 18.09
CA GLY A 173 18.27 3.88 19.07
C GLY A 173 18.23 5.07 20.03
N ALA A 174 17.07 5.71 20.19
CA ALA A 174 16.87 6.77 21.17
C ALA A 174 16.91 6.23 22.60
N GLU A 175 17.18 7.10 23.58
CA GLU A 175 17.19 6.73 25.00
C GLU A 175 15.86 6.07 25.39
N GLY A 176 15.92 4.85 25.94
CA GLY A 176 14.75 4.05 26.32
C GLY A 176 14.33 2.98 25.30
N GLU A 177 14.91 2.95 24.10
CA GLU A 177 14.68 1.90 23.11
C GLU A 177 15.70 0.74 23.27
N SER A 178 15.22 -0.50 23.15
CA SER A 178 16.09 -1.68 23.14
C SER A 178 16.61 -1.94 21.73
N GLY A 179 17.75 -1.34 21.40
CA GLY A 179 18.39 -1.48 20.08
C GLY A 179 17.88 -0.48 19.05
N GLY A 180 18.26 -0.69 17.78
CA GLY A 180 17.99 0.25 16.70
C GLY A 180 19.12 1.25 16.45
N SER A 181 19.11 1.82 15.25
CA SER A 181 20.07 2.84 14.85
C SER A 181 19.49 3.70 13.73
N MET A 182 20.04 4.89 13.56
CA MET A 182 19.73 5.77 12.43
C MET A 182 20.81 5.61 11.36
N VAL A 183 20.40 5.46 10.12
CA VAL A 183 21.29 5.36 8.96
C VAL A 183 20.89 6.38 7.89
N GLU A 184 21.87 6.78 7.07
CA GLU A 184 21.62 7.60 5.90
C GLU A 184 21.23 6.69 4.72
N TRP A 185 20.00 6.83 4.22
CA TRP A 185 19.55 6.15 3.02
C TRP A 185 19.75 7.06 1.80
N GLU A 186 20.29 6.53 0.70
CA GLU A 186 20.26 7.19 -0.60
C GLU A 186 18.88 7.01 -1.26
N ARG A 187 18.32 5.81 -1.12
CA ARG A 187 16.98 5.46 -1.57
C ARG A 187 16.36 4.48 -0.58
N LEU A 188 15.12 4.71 -0.18
CA LEU A 188 14.37 3.73 0.59
C LEU A 188 12.91 3.70 0.13
N VAL A 189 12.40 2.51 -0.18
CA VAL A 189 11.00 2.25 -0.51
C VAL A 189 10.48 1.19 0.46
N LEU A 190 9.38 1.50 1.12
CA LEU A 190 8.62 0.62 1.99
C LEU A 190 7.32 0.24 1.28
N VAL A 191 6.92 -1.01 1.36
CA VAL A 191 5.67 -1.48 0.76
C VAL A 191 4.86 -2.24 1.79
N ALA A 192 3.59 -1.89 1.94
CA ALA A 192 2.61 -2.59 2.77
C ALA A 192 1.44 -3.08 1.91
N LYS A 193 0.96 -4.29 2.19
CA LYS A 193 -0.21 -4.91 1.55
C LYS A 193 -1.07 -5.60 2.60
N TYR A 194 -2.31 -5.89 2.26
CA TYR A 194 -3.19 -6.69 3.11
C TYR A 194 -2.64 -8.10 3.32
N ARG A 195 -2.88 -8.64 4.51
CA ARG A 195 -2.55 -10.04 4.84
C ARG A 195 -3.27 -10.98 3.87
N GLY A 196 -2.60 -12.06 3.47
CA GLY A 196 -3.11 -13.01 2.48
C GLY A 196 -2.89 -12.63 1.02
N HIS A 197 -2.59 -11.37 0.69
CA HIS A 197 -2.32 -10.96 -0.71
C HIS A 197 -0.93 -11.38 -1.23
N VAL A 198 -0.01 -11.73 -0.32
CA VAL A 198 1.34 -12.18 -0.66
C VAL A 198 1.74 -13.34 0.23
N ARG A 199 2.41 -14.34 -0.36
CA ARG A 199 2.99 -15.45 0.39
C ARG A 199 4.19 -14.96 1.20
N VAL A 200 4.07 -15.01 2.52
CA VAL A 200 5.16 -14.77 3.46
C VAL A 200 5.94 -16.09 3.64
N PRO A 201 7.26 -16.12 3.42
CA PRO A 201 8.07 -17.31 3.70
C PRO A 201 8.09 -17.63 5.19
N ASP A 202 8.14 -18.92 5.55
CA ASP A 202 8.21 -19.35 6.94
C ASP A 202 9.43 -18.73 7.66
N ALA A 203 9.22 -18.28 8.90
CA ALA A 203 10.14 -17.46 9.70
C ALA A 203 11.57 -18.02 9.90
N GLY A 204 11.82 -19.28 9.53
CA GLY A 204 13.11 -19.96 9.69
C GLY A 204 14.18 -19.68 8.62
N THR A 205 13.92 -18.87 7.57
CA THR A 205 14.86 -18.73 6.43
C THR A 205 15.21 -17.30 5.99
N ALA A 206 14.74 -16.27 6.69
CA ALA A 206 14.65 -14.91 6.14
C ALA A 206 15.68 -13.90 6.69
N ALA A 207 16.93 -13.95 6.19
CA ALA A 207 17.86 -12.82 6.24
C ALA A 207 17.63 -11.86 5.06
N ALA A 208 17.99 -10.58 5.22
CA ALA A 208 17.99 -9.61 4.11
C ALA A 208 18.86 -10.13 2.95
N ARG A 209 18.34 -10.10 1.73
CA ARG A 209 19.05 -10.58 0.54
C ARG A 209 19.66 -9.40 -0.21
N SER A 210 20.88 -9.56 -0.73
CA SER A 210 21.39 -8.62 -1.73
C SER A 210 20.57 -8.80 -3.00
N VAL A 211 20.06 -7.70 -3.53
CA VAL A 211 19.32 -7.72 -4.80
C VAL A 211 20.36 -7.63 -5.91
N ALA A 212 21.03 -8.74 -6.21
CA ALA A 212 21.82 -8.85 -7.43
C ALA A 212 20.85 -8.92 -8.60
N GLY A 213 20.97 -7.98 -9.54
CA GLY A 213 20.08 -7.88 -10.69
C GLY A 213 20.07 -9.17 -11.51
N GLU A 214 18.91 -9.81 -11.62
CA GLU A 214 18.65 -10.83 -12.62
C GLU A 214 17.93 -10.19 -13.82
N PRO A 215 18.33 -10.52 -15.06
CA PRO A 215 17.73 -9.95 -16.25
C PRO A 215 16.35 -10.56 -16.49
N ALA A 216 15.45 -9.76 -17.06
CA ALA A 216 14.15 -10.20 -17.51
C ALA A 216 14.27 -11.42 -18.45
N ALA A 217 13.58 -12.51 -18.10
CA ALA A 217 13.42 -13.69 -18.94
C ALA A 217 11.94 -14.13 -18.95
N PRO A 218 11.49 -14.81 -20.02
CA PRO A 218 10.23 -14.48 -20.68
C PRO A 218 9.03 -15.30 -20.22
N ALA A 219 7.85 -14.82 -20.62
CA ALA A 219 6.56 -15.45 -20.46
C ALA A 219 6.51 -16.90 -20.99
N GLY A 220 5.96 -17.80 -20.16
CA GLY A 220 5.59 -19.16 -20.53
C GLY A 220 4.76 -19.79 -19.41
N GLY A 221 3.46 -20.00 -19.66
CA GLY A 221 2.49 -20.40 -18.65
C GLY A 221 2.48 -21.89 -18.30
N SER A 222 1.86 -22.20 -17.16
CA SER A 222 0.91 -23.31 -16.99
C SER A 222 0.30 -23.29 -15.58
N GLY A 223 -1.04 -23.37 -15.51
CA GLY A 223 -1.79 -23.90 -14.36
C GLY A 223 -1.72 -23.14 -13.04
N ALA A 224 -2.01 -21.84 -13.02
CA ALA A 224 -2.28 -21.15 -11.74
C ALA A 224 -3.73 -21.42 -11.32
N GLN A 225 -3.90 -22.10 -10.18
CA GLN A 225 -5.21 -22.21 -9.51
C GLN A 225 -5.72 -20.78 -9.29
N VAL A 226 -6.88 -20.47 -9.86
CA VAL A 226 -7.50 -19.16 -9.73
C VAL A 226 -8.18 -19.15 -8.36
N ASP A 227 -7.52 -18.57 -7.36
CA ASP A 227 -8.04 -18.53 -5.98
C ASP A 227 -9.02 -17.37 -5.73
N ASP A 228 -9.16 -16.44 -6.68
CA ASP A 228 -9.97 -15.22 -6.56
C ASP A 228 -11.07 -15.14 -7.64
N CYS A 229 -12.24 -14.66 -7.24
CA CYS A 229 -13.35 -14.43 -8.16
C CYS A 229 -13.05 -13.24 -9.07
N ALA A 230 -12.94 -13.43 -10.38
CA ALA A 230 -12.59 -12.32 -11.30
C ALA A 230 -13.69 -11.25 -11.46
N VAL A 231 -14.85 -11.39 -10.81
CA VAL A 231 -15.94 -10.41 -10.84
C VAL A 231 -15.84 -9.42 -9.68
N CYS A 232 -15.58 -9.90 -8.45
CA CYS A 232 -15.44 -9.05 -7.26
C CYS A 232 -14.01 -8.94 -6.73
N LEU A 233 -13.08 -9.74 -7.26
CA LEU A 233 -11.68 -9.86 -6.86
C LEU A 233 -11.49 -10.33 -5.40
N GLU A 234 -12.50 -11.00 -4.83
CA GLU A 234 -12.42 -11.64 -3.51
C GLU A 234 -12.13 -13.15 -3.63
N PRO A 235 -11.51 -13.77 -2.61
CA PRO A 235 -11.22 -15.21 -2.63
C PRO A 235 -12.45 -16.09 -2.84
N LEU A 236 -12.35 -17.08 -3.71
CA LEU A 236 -13.43 -18.04 -4.02
C LEU A 236 -13.80 -18.92 -2.83
N HIS A 237 -12.87 -19.12 -1.89
CA HIS A 237 -13.01 -20.01 -0.75
C HIS A 237 -13.46 -19.29 0.54
N SER A 238 -14.20 -18.19 0.43
CA SER A 238 -14.73 -17.48 1.61
C SER A 238 -15.95 -18.21 2.18
N ARG A 239 -16.10 -18.25 3.52
CA ARG A 239 -17.17 -18.97 4.24
C ARG A 239 -18.59 -18.43 4.00
N ILE A 240 -18.76 -17.44 3.12
CA ILE A 240 -19.97 -16.64 2.96
C ILE A 240 -20.65 -16.89 1.61
N TRP A 241 -19.90 -17.34 0.59
CA TRP A 241 -20.40 -17.40 -0.79
C TRP A 241 -20.05 -18.73 -1.44
N GLU A 242 -21.05 -19.42 -2.01
CA GLU A 242 -20.83 -20.68 -2.73
C GLU A 242 -20.16 -20.41 -4.10
N PRO A 243 -19.09 -21.15 -4.45
CA PRO A 243 -18.46 -21.04 -5.76
C PRO A 243 -19.32 -21.71 -6.84
N ALA A 244 -19.32 -21.11 -8.02
CA ALA A 244 -20.01 -21.62 -9.21
C ALA A 244 -19.02 -21.73 -10.37
N GLU A 245 -18.94 -22.91 -10.96
CA GLU A 245 -18.09 -23.19 -12.13
C GLU A 245 -18.89 -23.00 -13.43
N THR A 246 -18.27 -22.35 -14.39
CA THR A 246 -18.83 -22.13 -15.73
C THR A 246 -18.48 -23.29 -16.68
N PRO A 247 -19.22 -23.51 -17.79
CA PRO A 247 -18.91 -24.58 -18.75
C PRO A 247 -17.49 -24.54 -19.35
N CYS A 248 -16.86 -23.36 -19.33
CA CYS A 248 -15.49 -23.14 -19.77
C CYS A 248 -14.42 -23.38 -18.68
N GLY A 249 -14.81 -23.83 -17.48
CA GLY A 249 -13.91 -24.17 -16.37
C GLY A 249 -13.48 -23.01 -15.48
N HIS A 250 -14.02 -21.80 -15.67
CA HIS A 250 -13.75 -20.66 -14.79
C HIS A 250 -14.72 -20.63 -13.61
N VAL A 251 -14.22 -20.27 -12.42
CA VAL A 251 -14.96 -20.29 -11.15
C VAL A 251 -15.17 -18.86 -10.64
N TYR A 252 -16.38 -18.58 -10.17
CA TYR A 252 -16.80 -17.29 -9.59
C TYR A 252 -17.66 -17.52 -8.35
N HIS A 253 -17.92 -16.51 -7.52
CA HIS A 253 -19.01 -16.64 -6.56
C HIS A 253 -20.35 -16.71 -7.29
N GLU A 254 -21.25 -17.57 -6.82
CA GLU A 254 -22.56 -17.80 -7.46
C GLU A 254 -23.37 -16.50 -7.58
N ALA A 255 -23.32 -15.63 -6.56
CA ALA A 255 -23.97 -14.32 -6.57
C ALA A 255 -23.38 -13.39 -7.63
N CYS A 256 -22.05 -13.37 -7.78
CA CYS A 256 -21.33 -12.58 -8.76
C CYS A 256 -21.64 -13.03 -10.18
N LEU A 257 -21.70 -14.35 -10.42
CA LEU A 257 -22.07 -14.92 -11.72
C LEU A 257 -23.54 -14.63 -12.07
N LYS A 258 -24.45 -14.71 -11.10
CA LYS A 258 -25.88 -14.35 -11.27
C LYS A 258 -26.06 -12.87 -11.58
N ALA A 259 -25.33 -11.98 -10.90
CA ALA A 259 -25.36 -10.55 -11.16
C ALA A 259 -24.85 -10.23 -12.57
N TRP A 260 -23.73 -10.85 -12.97
CA TRP A 260 -23.14 -10.70 -14.30
C TRP A 260 -24.07 -11.12 -15.44
N ARG A 261 -24.77 -12.25 -15.26
CA ARG A 261 -25.78 -12.75 -16.20
C ARG A 261 -26.95 -11.77 -16.38
N ARG A 262 -27.34 -11.04 -15.31
CA ARG A 262 -28.43 -10.06 -15.33
C ARG A 262 -28.03 -8.72 -15.93
N SER A 263 -26.76 -8.33 -15.81
CA SER A 263 -26.23 -7.09 -16.36
C SER A 263 -25.79 -7.19 -17.83
N SER A 264 -25.67 -8.42 -18.36
CA SER A 264 -25.35 -8.63 -19.77
C SER A 264 -26.57 -8.28 -20.63
N SER A 265 -26.47 -7.20 -21.41
CA SER A 265 -27.49 -6.76 -22.36
C SER A 265 -27.56 -7.60 -23.64
N ALA A 266 -26.80 -8.70 -23.71
CA ALA A 266 -26.72 -9.61 -24.86
C ALA A 266 -27.68 -10.79 -24.70
N ALA A 267 -28.16 -11.34 -25.82
CA ALA A 267 -29.11 -12.45 -25.85
C ALA A 267 -28.56 -13.77 -25.26
N SER A 268 -27.24 -13.90 -25.10
CA SER A 268 -26.57 -14.94 -24.33
C SER A 268 -25.64 -14.29 -23.29
N ALA A 269 -25.63 -14.84 -22.07
CA ALA A 269 -24.65 -14.43 -21.09
C ALA A 269 -23.30 -15.08 -21.42
N THR A 270 -22.21 -14.33 -21.28
CA THR A 270 -20.86 -14.82 -21.59
C THR A 270 -19.96 -14.79 -20.35
N CYS A 271 -18.96 -15.67 -20.35
CA CYS A 271 -18.01 -15.83 -19.26
C CYS A 271 -17.21 -14.54 -19.04
N PRO A 272 -17.15 -14.01 -17.80
CA PRO A 272 -16.39 -12.79 -17.50
C PRO A 272 -14.91 -12.86 -17.90
N THR A 273 -14.29 -14.04 -17.81
CA THR A 273 -12.85 -14.21 -18.05
C THR A 273 -12.53 -14.51 -19.51
N CYS A 274 -13.24 -15.43 -20.17
CA CYS A 274 -12.90 -15.88 -21.52
C CYS A 274 -13.97 -15.58 -22.58
N ARG A 275 -15.11 -14.99 -22.19
CA ARG A 275 -16.25 -14.64 -23.06
C ARG A 275 -16.90 -15.81 -23.81
N ALA A 276 -16.63 -17.05 -23.42
CA ALA A 276 -17.39 -18.21 -23.88
C ALA A 276 -18.86 -18.12 -23.42
N ASP A 277 -19.81 -18.65 -24.19
CA ASP A 277 -21.22 -18.65 -23.81
C ASP A 277 -21.47 -19.47 -22.52
N LEU A 278 -22.34 -18.97 -21.64
CA LEU A 278 -22.65 -19.51 -20.31
C LEU A 278 -24.01 -20.19 -20.20
#